data_AF-A0A7J5JB79-F1
#
_entry.id   AF-A0A7J5JB79-F1
#
_cell.length_a   1.000
_cell.length_b   1.000
_cell.length_c   1.000
_cell.angle_alpha   90.00
_cell.angle_beta   90.00
_cell.angle_gamma   90.00
#
_symmetry.space_group_name_H-M   'P 1'
#
loop_
_entity.id
_entity.type
_entity.pdbx_description
1 polymer ?
#
loop_
_entity_poly.entity_id
_entity_poly.type
_entity_poly.pdbx_seq_one_letter_code
_entity_poly.pdbx_strand_id
1 'polypeptide(L)'
;MSTNEFARILLTWIKSFLSWIGIPRDRLNELDEIIFLILIVVIAFAVGAVFHYLSVRFTRKVLKYKNISFLSSLIEYNALRKMSAVIPPLIISALLPFAFDYRSTWFTVSEKITWIYFFIALLFSVNAVLNSVGNVLMNKEQLQNRPMKGFIQIFQVIFSCVAIIVIISILINKSPLNLITGLGAFAAVLMLIFKDTILGFVAGVLLSENDMVHIGDWIEMPQNNVNGVVMDITLNIVKVQ
;
A
#
# COMPACT_ATOMS: atom_id res chain seq x y z
N MET A 1 -2.10 -16.79 29.83
CA MET A 1 -3.44 -16.89 29.24
C MET A 1 -3.26 -16.89 27.73
N SER A 2 -3.16 -18.07 27.13
CA SER A 2 -2.76 -18.21 25.72
C SER A 2 -3.94 -17.88 24.82
N THR A 3 -3.69 -17.19 23.71
CA THR A 3 -4.67 -16.76 22.69
C THR A 3 -5.60 -17.88 22.23
N ASN A 4 -5.16 -19.14 22.37
CA ASN A 4 -5.91 -20.36 22.05
C ASN A 4 -7.10 -20.64 22.99
N GLU A 5 -7.05 -20.20 24.25
CA GLU A 5 -8.10 -20.50 25.24
C GLU A 5 -9.32 -19.60 25.06
N PHE A 6 -9.09 -18.29 24.86
CA PHE A 6 -10.16 -17.35 24.53
C PHE A 6 -10.84 -17.70 23.19
N ALA A 7 -10.05 -18.07 22.17
CA ALA A 7 -10.57 -18.52 20.89
C ALA A 7 -11.45 -19.78 21.03
N ARG A 8 -11.01 -20.76 21.85
CA ARG A 8 -11.80 -21.97 22.14
C ARG A 8 -13.09 -21.66 22.88
N ILE A 9 -13.07 -20.77 23.87
CA ILE A 9 -14.26 -20.39 24.62
C ILE A 9 -15.29 -19.71 23.70
N LEU A 10 -14.83 -18.76 22.87
CA LEU A 10 -15.67 -18.06 21.90
C LEU A 10 -16.27 -19.03 20.87
N LEU A 11 -15.49 -20.00 20.39
CA LEU A 11 -15.95 -21.06 19.48
C LEU A 11 -17.01 -21.96 20.09
N THR A 12 -16.82 -22.34 21.35
CA THR A 12 -17.74 -23.26 22.03
C THR A 12 -19.08 -22.57 22.28
N TRP A 13 -19.04 -21.28 22.64
CA TRP A 13 -20.23 -20.46 22.85
C TRP A 13 -21.03 -20.27 21.55
N ILE A 14 -20.34 -20.01 20.43
CA ILE A 14 -20.97 -19.85 19.11
C ILE A 14 -21.54 -21.18 18.61
N LYS A 15 -20.81 -22.31 18.73
CA LYS A 15 -21.30 -23.64 18.33
C LYS A 15 -22.51 -24.07 19.15
N SER A 16 -22.52 -23.79 20.45
CA SER A 16 -23.68 -24.05 21.32
C SER A 16 -24.90 -23.23 20.88
N PHE A 17 -24.71 -21.95 20.55
CA PHE A 17 -25.78 -21.08 20.07
C PHE A 17 -26.37 -21.54 18.73
N LEU A 18 -25.52 -22.01 17.80
CA LEU A 18 -25.95 -22.53 16.50
C LEU A 18 -26.70 -23.87 16.61
N SER A 19 -26.24 -24.78 17.48
CA SER A 19 -26.96 -26.03 17.74
C SER A 19 -28.33 -25.82 18.38
N TRP A 20 -28.49 -24.74 19.15
CA TRP A 20 -29.74 -24.36 19.80
C TRP A 20 -30.80 -23.82 18.83
N ILE A 21 -30.39 -23.35 17.64
CA ILE A 21 -31.27 -22.86 16.57
C ILE A 21 -31.79 -23.98 15.63
N GLY A 22 -31.25 -25.21 15.72
CA GLY A 22 -31.94 -26.43 15.25
C GLY A 22 -31.86 -26.74 13.75
N ILE A 23 -30.69 -26.66 13.11
CA ILE A 23 -30.54 -26.94 11.67
C ILE A 23 -30.03 -28.41 11.44
N PRO A 24 -30.55 -29.22 10.46
CA PRO A 24 -30.29 -30.67 10.29
C PRO A 24 -29.33 -31.10 9.13
N ARG A 25 -28.40 -32.02 9.44
CA ARG A 25 -26.99 -32.21 8.98
C ARG A 25 -26.61 -32.40 7.50
N ASP A 26 -27.50 -32.70 6.56
CA ASP A 26 -27.09 -33.22 5.23
C ASP A 26 -27.11 -32.21 4.06
N ARG A 27 -27.81 -31.07 4.19
CA ARG A 27 -27.73 -29.89 3.31
C ARG A 27 -27.17 -28.66 4.04
N LEU A 28 -26.76 -28.85 5.29
CA LEU A 28 -26.29 -27.80 6.18
C LEU A 28 -24.94 -27.27 5.84
N ASN A 29 -24.00 -28.12 5.42
CA ASN A 29 -22.61 -27.69 5.46
C ASN A 29 -22.39 -26.44 4.60
N GLU A 30 -23.01 -26.32 3.42
CA GLU A 30 -22.92 -25.11 2.59
C GLU A 30 -23.76 -23.94 3.13
N LEU A 31 -24.98 -24.18 3.63
CA LEU A 31 -25.86 -23.10 4.14
C LEU A 31 -25.39 -22.56 5.50
N ASP A 32 -24.94 -23.44 6.39
CA ASP A 32 -24.32 -23.10 7.67
C ASP A 32 -23.01 -22.35 7.46
N GLU A 33 -22.18 -22.76 6.49
CA GLU A 33 -20.96 -22.03 6.11
C GLU A 33 -21.26 -20.59 5.67
N ILE A 34 -22.28 -20.39 4.83
CA ILE A 34 -22.69 -19.04 4.37
C ILE A 34 -23.27 -18.22 5.52
N ILE A 35 -24.14 -18.81 6.35
CA ILE A 35 -24.72 -18.14 7.52
C ILE A 35 -23.63 -17.75 8.52
N PHE A 36 -22.64 -18.62 8.73
CA PHE A 36 -21.51 -18.37 9.61
C PHE A 36 -20.60 -17.27 9.04
N LEU A 37 -20.37 -17.25 7.73
CA LEU A 37 -19.64 -16.17 7.07
C LEU A 37 -20.36 -14.82 7.22
N ILE A 38 -21.68 -14.78 7.01
CA ILE A 38 -22.48 -13.56 7.22
C ILE A 38 -22.38 -13.11 8.68
N LEU A 39 -22.50 -14.03 9.63
CA LEU A 39 -22.37 -13.73 11.06
C LEU A 39 -20.98 -13.17 11.41
N ILE A 40 -19.91 -13.77 10.89
CA ILE A 40 -18.54 -13.27 11.06
C ILE A 40 -18.42 -11.86 10.52
N VAL A 41 -18.91 -11.60 9.30
CA VAL A 41 -18.84 -10.27 8.68
C VAL A 41 -19.58 -9.26 9.53
N VAL A 42 -20.80 -9.57 9.99
CA VAL A 42 -21.58 -8.69 10.86
C VAL A 42 -20.84 -8.39 12.16
N ILE A 43 -20.30 -9.41 12.84
CA ILE A 43 -19.53 -9.25 14.08
C ILE A 43 -18.28 -8.40 13.81
N ALA A 44 -17.54 -8.68 12.74
CA ALA A 44 -16.31 -7.96 12.38
C ALA A 44 -16.57 -6.47 12.13
N PHE A 45 -17.62 -6.15 11.37
CA PHE A 45 -18.02 -4.76 11.12
C PHE A 45 -18.57 -4.08 12.39
N ALA A 46 -19.32 -4.79 13.24
CA ALA A 46 -19.81 -4.26 14.51
C ALA A 46 -18.64 -3.91 15.44
N VAL A 47 -17.68 -4.83 15.62
CA VAL A 47 -16.47 -4.58 16.44
C VAL A 47 -15.64 -3.45 15.84
N GLY A 48 -15.47 -3.42 14.52
CA GLY A 48 -14.77 -2.32 13.83
C GLY A 48 -15.44 -0.96 14.04
N ALA A 49 -16.77 -0.91 13.99
CA ALA A 49 -17.55 0.30 14.26
C ALA A 49 -17.45 0.75 15.73
N VAL A 50 -17.49 -0.19 16.68
CA VAL A 50 -17.28 0.10 18.11
C VAL A 50 -15.88 0.66 18.34
N PHE A 51 -14.86 0.05 17.73
CA PHE A 51 -13.48 0.52 17.85
C PHE A 51 -13.31 1.92 17.26
N HIS A 52 -13.92 2.17 16.09
CA HIS A 52 -13.94 3.50 15.48
C HIS A 52 -14.58 4.54 16.41
N TYR A 53 -15.79 4.23 16.91
CA TYR A 53 -16.53 5.09 17.81
C TYR A 53 -15.73 5.41 19.08
N LEU A 54 -15.14 4.38 19.70
CA LEU A 54 -14.34 4.52 20.90
C LEU A 54 -13.08 5.35 20.65
N SER A 55 -12.36 5.08 19.55
CA SER A 55 -11.13 5.78 19.19
C SER A 55 -11.36 7.27 18.93
N VAL A 56 -12.40 7.62 18.16
CA VAL A 56 -12.77 9.03 17.92
C VAL A 56 -13.22 9.71 19.20
N ARG A 57 -14.05 9.05 20.03
CA ARG A 57 -14.53 9.61 21.30
C ARG A 57 -13.39 9.85 22.27
N PHE A 58 -12.45 8.91 22.39
CA PHE A 58 -11.27 9.06 23.22
C PHE A 58 -10.39 10.22 22.74
N THR A 59 -10.12 10.28 21.44
CA THR A 59 -9.27 11.33 20.86
C THR A 59 -9.87 12.71 21.03
N ARG A 60 -11.19 12.89 20.79
CA ARG A 60 -11.90 14.15 21.05
C ARG A 60 -11.89 14.53 22.53
N LYS A 61 -12.03 13.56 23.44
CA LYS A 61 -11.97 13.80 24.88
C LYS A 61 -10.57 14.28 25.28
N VAL A 62 -9.51 13.64 24.80
CA VAL A 62 -8.12 14.06 25.06
C VAL A 62 -7.87 15.46 24.49
N LEU A 63 -8.35 15.75 23.28
CA LEU A 63 -8.16 17.05 22.63
C LEU A 63 -8.82 18.21 23.39
N LYS A 64 -9.94 17.93 24.08
CA LYS A 64 -10.62 18.89 24.96
C LYS A 64 -9.77 19.26 26.19
N TYR A 65 -8.92 18.36 26.67
CA TYR A 65 -8.07 18.58 27.85
C TYR A 65 -6.61 18.94 27.49
N LYS A 66 -6.13 18.54 26.31
CA LYS A 66 -4.77 18.80 25.83
C LYS A 66 -4.79 19.15 24.35
N ASN A 67 -4.32 20.34 23.99
CA ASN A 67 -4.20 20.76 22.60
C ASN A 67 -2.96 20.11 21.95
N ILE A 68 -3.14 18.91 21.38
CA ILE A 68 -2.07 18.16 20.71
C ILE A 68 -2.30 18.25 19.21
N SER A 69 -1.47 19.03 18.51
CA SER A 69 -1.58 19.28 17.05
C SER A 69 -1.68 18.00 16.21
N PHE A 70 -0.97 16.94 16.61
CA PHE A 70 -1.04 15.63 15.95
C PHE A 70 -2.41 14.95 16.06
N LEU A 71 -3.04 14.99 17.23
CA LEU A 71 -4.37 14.40 17.42
C LEU A 71 -5.45 15.18 16.67
N SER A 72 -5.35 16.51 16.64
CA SER A 72 -6.23 17.37 15.82
C SER A 72 -6.15 16.99 14.34
N SER A 73 -4.92 16.85 13.84
CA SER A 73 -4.67 16.49 12.44
C SER A 73 -5.16 15.07 12.11
N LEU A 74 -5.02 14.10 13.03
CA LEU A 74 -5.55 12.73 12.80
C LEU A 74 -7.07 12.69 12.63
N ILE A 75 -7.80 13.58 13.33
CA ILE A 75 -9.25 13.73 13.18
C ILE A 75 -9.57 14.38 11.84
N GLU A 76 -8.88 15.47 11.49
CA GLU A 76 -9.09 16.23 10.25
C GLU A 76 -8.92 15.34 9.00
N TYR A 77 -7.86 14.54 8.95
CA TYR A 77 -7.60 13.62 7.84
C TYR A 77 -8.40 12.31 7.91
N ASN A 78 -9.34 12.17 8.86
CA ASN A 78 -10.11 10.94 9.12
C ASN A 78 -9.21 9.70 9.29
N ALA A 79 -7.98 9.87 9.78
CA ALA A 79 -7.00 8.80 9.90
C ALA A 79 -7.51 7.72 10.86
N LEU A 80 -8.15 8.10 11.97
CA LEU A 80 -8.75 7.16 12.92
C LEU A 80 -9.86 6.29 12.28
N ARG A 81 -10.63 6.86 11.35
CA ARG A 81 -11.66 6.09 10.62
C ARG A 81 -11.02 5.06 9.71
N LYS A 82 -10.02 5.48 8.93
CA LYS A 82 -9.33 4.60 7.98
C LYS A 82 -8.50 3.53 8.69
N MET A 83 -7.88 3.84 9.82
CA MET A 83 -7.22 2.87 10.70
C MET A 83 -8.21 1.83 11.24
N SER A 84 -9.39 2.27 11.67
CA SER A 84 -10.41 1.35 12.18
C SER A 84 -10.97 0.42 11.11
N ALA A 85 -10.93 0.81 9.83
CA ALA A 85 -11.33 -0.04 8.71
C ALA A 85 -10.38 -1.25 8.48
N VAL A 86 -9.19 -1.25 9.08
CA VAL A 86 -8.26 -2.39 9.06
C VAL A 86 -8.69 -3.51 10.02
N ILE A 87 -9.55 -3.21 10.99
CA ILE A 87 -9.98 -4.16 12.02
C ILE A 87 -10.92 -5.25 11.49
N PRO A 88 -12.00 -4.93 10.74
CA PRO A 88 -12.88 -5.95 10.20
C PRO A 88 -12.16 -7.07 9.42
N PRO A 89 -11.23 -6.80 8.48
CA PRO A 89 -10.56 -7.88 7.77
C PRO A 89 -9.69 -8.76 8.68
N LEU A 90 -9.04 -8.19 9.70
CA LEU A 90 -8.26 -8.97 10.67
C LEU A 90 -9.15 -9.93 11.48
N ILE A 91 -10.32 -9.45 11.89
CA ILE A 91 -11.32 -10.28 12.60
C ILE A 91 -11.85 -11.38 11.68
N ILE A 92 -12.19 -11.03 10.44
CA ILE A 92 -12.66 -12.00 9.45
C ILE A 92 -11.59 -13.06 9.23
N SER A 93 -10.32 -12.70 9.00
CA SER A 93 -9.24 -13.66 8.78
C SER A 93 -9.00 -14.57 9.99
N ALA A 94 -9.18 -14.06 11.21
CA ALA A 94 -9.03 -14.85 12.42
C ALA A 94 -10.20 -15.81 12.66
N LEU A 95 -11.41 -15.45 12.21
CA LEU A 95 -12.62 -16.25 12.39
C LEU A 95 -12.92 -17.19 11.22
N LEU A 96 -12.37 -16.91 10.03
CA LEU A 96 -12.60 -17.69 8.82
C LEU A 96 -12.29 -19.19 8.96
N PRO A 97 -11.19 -19.61 9.62
CA PRO A 97 -10.88 -21.04 9.79
C PRO A 97 -11.85 -21.79 10.70
N PHE A 98 -12.69 -21.06 11.43
CA PHE A 98 -13.75 -21.67 12.24
C PHE A 98 -15.06 -21.86 11.48
N ALA A 99 -15.22 -21.13 10.38
CA ALA A 99 -16.39 -21.18 9.51
C ALA A 99 -16.28 -22.29 8.47
N PHE A 100 -15.09 -22.48 7.90
CA PHE A 100 -14.85 -23.41 6.80
C PHE A 100 -13.72 -24.39 7.10
N ASP A 101 -13.79 -25.58 6.48
CA ASP A 101 -12.63 -26.46 6.38
C ASP A 101 -11.60 -25.84 5.42
N TYR A 102 -10.31 -25.97 5.75
CA TYR A 102 -9.18 -25.49 4.94
C TYR A 102 -9.17 -26.05 3.50
N ARG A 103 -9.84 -27.19 3.27
CA ARG A 103 -9.97 -27.80 1.93
C ARG A 103 -11.07 -27.18 1.08
N SER A 104 -11.93 -26.34 1.65
CA SER A 104 -13.05 -25.72 0.94
C SER A 104 -12.56 -24.63 -0.03
N THR A 105 -13.05 -24.66 -1.27
CA THR A 105 -12.83 -23.58 -2.25
C THR A 105 -13.33 -22.24 -1.71
N TRP A 106 -14.44 -22.25 -0.95
CA TRP A 106 -15.03 -21.06 -0.35
C TRP A 106 -14.12 -20.43 0.72
N PHE A 107 -13.39 -21.25 1.48
CA PHE A 107 -12.37 -20.75 2.41
C PHE A 107 -11.28 -19.98 1.66
N THR A 108 -10.71 -20.59 0.62
CA THR A 108 -9.60 -20.00 -0.15
C THR A 108 -10.03 -18.68 -0.82
N VAL A 109 -11.23 -18.63 -1.39
CA VAL A 109 -11.76 -17.40 -2.02
C VAL A 109 -12.02 -16.31 -0.98
N SER A 110 -12.68 -16.66 0.13
CA SER A 110 -12.99 -15.70 1.20
C SER A 110 -11.74 -15.16 1.89
N GLU A 111 -10.71 -16.01 2.07
CA GLU A 111 -9.42 -15.63 2.62
C GLU A 111 -8.73 -14.59 1.73
N LYS A 112 -8.67 -14.86 0.41
CA LYS A 112 -8.08 -13.92 -0.55
C LYS A 112 -8.80 -12.57 -0.56
N ILE A 113 -10.14 -12.58 -0.61
CA ILE A 113 -10.94 -11.35 -0.60
C ILE A 113 -10.68 -10.57 0.69
N THR A 114 -10.60 -11.26 1.83
CA THR A 114 -10.31 -10.66 3.13
C THR A 114 -8.93 -9.99 3.15
N TRP A 115 -7.90 -10.68 2.65
CA TRP A 115 -6.54 -10.11 2.57
C TRP A 115 -6.45 -8.94 1.57
N ILE A 116 -7.13 -9.01 0.43
CA ILE A 116 -7.18 -7.88 -0.51
C ILE A 116 -7.85 -6.68 0.16
N TYR A 117 -8.97 -6.88 0.83
CA TYR A 117 -9.65 -5.83 1.60
C TYR A 117 -8.74 -5.25 2.70
N PHE A 118 -8.00 -6.11 3.42
CA PHE A 118 -7.01 -5.69 4.40
C PHE A 118 -5.96 -4.73 3.81
N PHE A 119 -5.32 -5.11 2.70
CA PHE A 119 -4.27 -4.28 2.09
C PHE A 119 -4.81 -2.96 1.54
N ILE A 120 -6.04 -2.95 1.01
CA ILE A 120 -6.69 -1.71 0.57
C ILE A 120 -6.98 -0.80 1.77
N ALA A 121 -7.56 -1.34 2.83
CA ALA A 121 -7.83 -0.57 4.06
C ALA A 121 -6.52 -0.05 4.68
N LEU A 122 -5.46 -0.86 4.67
CA LEU A 122 -4.14 -0.50 5.16
C LEU A 122 -3.53 0.64 4.32
N LEU A 123 -3.65 0.60 2.99
CA LEU A 123 -3.20 1.66 2.10
C LEU A 123 -3.86 2.99 2.41
N PHE A 124 -5.19 3.02 2.54
CA PHE A 124 -5.90 4.24 2.90
C PHE A 124 -5.54 4.73 4.31
N SER A 125 -5.38 3.81 5.26
CA SER A 125 -4.98 4.10 6.64
C SER A 125 -3.62 4.77 6.70
N VAL A 126 -2.60 4.14 6.10
CA VAL A 126 -1.23 4.66 6.08
C VAL A 126 -1.15 6.02 5.39
N ASN A 127 -1.82 6.18 4.24
CA ASN A 127 -1.86 7.46 3.54
C ASN A 127 -2.48 8.58 4.38
N ALA A 128 -3.55 8.29 5.13
CA ALA A 128 -4.17 9.28 6.02
C ALA A 128 -3.29 9.64 7.22
N VAL A 129 -2.61 8.65 7.82
CA VAL A 129 -1.65 8.89 8.90
C VAL A 129 -0.48 9.73 8.40
N LEU A 130 0.09 9.39 7.25
CA LEU A 130 1.21 10.13 6.64
C LEU A 130 0.84 11.57 6.30
N ASN A 131 -0.35 11.80 5.75
CA ASN A 131 -0.85 13.17 5.51
C ASN A 131 -1.02 13.94 6.81
N SER A 132 -1.54 13.30 7.86
CA SER A 132 -1.66 13.91 9.17
C SER A 132 -0.31 14.25 9.78
N VAL A 133 0.68 13.35 9.70
CA VAL A 133 2.05 13.61 10.16
C VAL A 133 2.66 14.75 9.35
N GLY A 134 2.45 14.77 8.03
CA GLY A 134 2.95 15.82 7.15
C GLY A 134 2.43 17.20 7.49
N ASN A 135 1.14 17.32 7.74
CA ASN A 135 0.52 18.58 8.14
C ASN A 135 1.15 19.11 9.45
N VAL A 136 1.36 18.23 10.43
CA VAL A 136 1.97 18.61 11.72
C VAL A 136 3.44 19.01 11.56
N LEU A 137 4.19 18.32 10.70
CA LEU A 137 5.59 18.64 10.41
C LEU A 137 5.70 19.98 9.69
N MET A 138 4.83 20.24 8.71
CA MET A 138 4.82 21.49 7.94
C MET A 138 4.40 22.71 8.77
N ASN A 139 3.59 22.52 9.82
CA ASN A 139 3.20 23.60 10.73
C ASN A 139 4.31 24.00 11.72
N LYS A 140 5.47 23.33 11.73
CA LYS A 140 6.64 23.74 12.52
C LYS A 140 7.52 24.70 11.70
N GLU A 141 7.79 25.89 12.22
CA GLU A 141 8.60 26.94 11.57
C GLU A 141 9.95 26.41 11.04
N GLN A 142 10.60 25.50 11.76
CA GLN A 142 11.88 24.89 11.37
C GLN A 142 11.82 24.04 10.09
N LEU A 143 10.64 23.56 9.69
CA LEU A 143 10.44 22.61 8.59
C LEU A 143 9.61 23.18 7.43
N GLN A 144 9.11 24.42 7.55
CA GLN A 144 8.33 25.08 6.50
C GLN A 144 9.11 25.25 5.18
N ASN A 145 10.41 25.53 5.27
CA ASN A 145 11.27 25.75 4.10
C ASN A 145 11.89 24.46 3.54
N ARG A 146 11.50 23.29 4.06
CA ARG A 146 11.98 21.98 3.58
C ARG A 146 10.89 21.31 2.74
N PRO A 147 11.24 20.55 1.68
CA PRO A 147 10.26 19.87 0.82
C PRO A 147 9.65 18.62 1.50
N MET A 148 9.12 18.75 2.72
CA MET A 148 8.58 17.66 3.54
C MET A 148 7.42 16.94 2.84
N LYS A 149 6.61 17.68 2.07
CA LYS A 149 5.54 17.11 1.25
C LYS A 149 6.08 16.12 0.21
N GLY A 150 7.23 16.43 -0.41
CA GLY A 150 7.90 15.56 -1.37
C GLY A 150 8.35 14.24 -0.74
N PHE A 151 8.99 14.30 0.44
CA PHE A 151 9.42 13.09 1.16
C PHE A 151 8.24 12.19 1.55
N ILE A 152 7.16 12.78 2.05
CA ILE A 152 5.95 12.01 2.42
C ILE A 152 5.33 11.39 1.18
N GLN A 153 5.25 12.13 0.08
CA GLN A 153 4.72 11.61 -1.18
C GLN A 153 5.56 10.44 -1.71
N ILE A 154 6.90 10.54 -1.66
CA ILE A 154 7.78 9.43 -2.05
C ILE A 154 7.48 8.19 -1.21
N PHE A 155 7.35 8.33 0.11
CA PHE A 155 7.02 7.20 0.97
C PHE A 155 5.63 6.62 0.67
N GLN A 156 4.62 7.47 0.44
CA GLN A 156 3.28 7.03 0.04
C GLN A 156 3.29 6.25 -1.27
N VAL A 157 4.07 6.69 -2.25
CA VAL A 157 4.23 6.00 -3.54
C VAL A 157 4.91 4.65 -3.34
N ILE A 158 6.03 4.60 -2.61
CA ILE A 158 6.72 3.34 -2.31
C ILE A 158 5.79 2.35 -1.60
N PHE A 159 5.09 2.81 -0.56
CA PHE A 159 4.14 1.98 0.18
C PHE A 159 2.99 1.48 -0.70
N SER A 160 2.44 2.35 -1.54
CA SER A 160 1.35 2.00 -2.47
C SER A 160 1.80 0.98 -3.50
N CYS A 161 3.01 1.11 -4.05
CA CYS A 161 3.60 0.13 -4.97
C CYS A 161 3.73 -1.25 -4.30
N VAL A 162 4.27 -1.30 -3.08
CA VAL A 162 4.41 -2.56 -2.33
C VAL A 162 3.03 -3.19 -2.07
N ALA A 163 2.05 -2.40 -1.62
CA ALA A 163 0.70 -2.90 -1.37
C ALA A 163 0.04 -3.45 -2.64
N ILE A 164 0.18 -2.77 -3.79
CA ILE A 164 -0.33 -3.25 -5.08
C ILE A 164 0.32 -4.58 -5.48
N ILE A 165 1.64 -4.70 -5.33
CA ILE A 165 2.35 -5.95 -5.63
C ILE A 165 1.83 -7.10 -4.77
N VAL A 166 1.59 -6.87 -3.47
CA VAL A 166 1.04 -7.90 -2.58
C VAL A 166 -0.39 -8.27 -2.98
N ILE A 167 -1.24 -7.31 -3.35
CA ILE A 167 -2.60 -7.58 -3.85
C ILE A 167 -2.54 -8.47 -5.10
N ILE A 168 -1.67 -8.13 -6.07
CA ILE A 168 -1.48 -8.93 -7.30
C ILE A 168 -0.95 -10.33 -6.96
N SER A 169 -0.03 -10.43 -5.99
CA SER A 169 0.53 -11.72 -5.58
C SER A 169 -0.53 -12.65 -4.99
N ILE A 170 -1.47 -12.10 -4.20
CA ILE A 170 -2.62 -12.84 -3.66
C ILE A 170 -3.53 -13.32 -4.80
N LEU A 171 -3.78 -12.49 -5.81
CA LEU A 171 -4.61 -12.86 -6.96
C LEU A 171 -4.01 -14.01 -7.78
N ILE A 172 -2.69 -13.96 -8.03
CA ILE A 172 -1.98 -14.93 -8.88
C ILE A 172 -1.49 -16.16 -8.08
N ASN A 173 -1.65 -16.18 -6.75
CA ASN A 173 -1.11 -17.22 -5.85
C ASN A 173 0.40 -17.39 -5.97
N LYS A 174 1.12 -16.28 -6.05
CA LYS A 174 2.59 -16.27 -6.05
C LYS A 174 3.07 -15.42 -4.88
N SER A 175 4.29 -15.67 -4.43
CA SER A 175 4.87 -14.83 -3.39
C SER A 175 5.09 -13.42 -3.95
N PRO A 176 4.88 -12.36 -3.14
CA PRO A 176 5.18 -11.00 -3.54
C PRO A 176 6.65 -10.85 -3.96
N LEU A 177 7.56 -11.56 -3.27
CA LEU A 177 8.98 -11.55 -3.59
C LEU A 177 9.27 -12.06 -5.01
N ASN A 178 8.57 -13.09 -5.49
CA ASN A 178 8.75 -13.58 -6.85
C ASN A 178 8.32 -12.55 -7.90
N LEU A 179 7.29 -11.75 -7.61
CA LEU A 179 6.88 -10.66 -8.49
C LEU A 179 7.92 -9.54 -8.48
N ILE A 180 8.44 -9.17 -7.30
CA ILE A 180 9.48 -8.14 -7.17
C ILE A 180 10.76 -8.56 -7.89
N THR A 181 11.18 -9.82 -7.73
CA THR A 181 12.38 -10.33 -8.41
C THR A 181 12.17 -10.40 -9.92
N GLY A 182 11.00 -10.83 -10.39
CA GLY A 182 10.65 -10.80 -11.81
C GLY A 182 10.64 -9.38 -12.39
N LEU A 183 10.02 -8.43 -11.69
CA LEU A 183 9.98 -7.02 -12.09
C LEU A 183 11.38 -6.39 -12.09
N GLY A 184 12.20 -6.72 -11.08
CA GLY A 184 13.58 -6.27 -10.97
C GLY A 184 14.49 -6.86 -12.05
N ALA A 185 14.34 -8.14 -12.37
CA ALA A 185 15.06 -8.79 -13.47
C ALA A 185 14.67 -8.16 -14.81
N PHE A 186 13.37 -7.94 -15.05
CA PHE A 186 12.89 -7.24 -16.24
C PHE A 186 13.43 -5.81 -16.32
N ALA A 187 13.43 -5.06 -15.21
CA ALA A 187 14.01 -3.72 -15.15
C ALA A 187 15.52 -3.71 -15.42
N ALA A 188 16.27 -4.70 -14.94
CA ALA A 188 17.70 -4.84 -15.22
C ALA A 188 17.96 -5.14 -16.70
N VAL A 189 17.17 -6.02 -17.31
CA VAL A 189 17.23 -6.30 -18.75
C VAL A 189 16.90 -5.06 -19.57
N LEU A 190 15.83 -4.33 -19.22
CA LEU A 190 15.48 -3.06 -19.85
C LEU A 190 16.60 -2.03 -19.71
N MET A 191 17.19 -1.91 -18.52
CA MET A 191 18.33 -1.02 -18.28
C MET A 191 19.52 -1.38 -19.18
N LEU A 192 19.78 -2.67 -19.38
CA LEU A 192 20.85 -3.15 -20.26
C LEU A 192 20.59 -2.79 -21.72
N ILE A 193 19.37 -3.01 -22.21
CA ILE A 193 18.98 -2.74 -23.61
C ILE A 193 18.97 -1.23 -23.90
N PHE A 194 18.45 -0.43 -22.96
CA PHE A 194 18.28 1.01 -23.14
C PHE A 194 19.43 1.84 -22.56
N LYS A 195 20.52 1.22 -22.08
CA LYS A 195 21.63 1.90 -21.40
C LYS A 195 22.15 3.09 -22.22
N ASP A 196 22.50 2.84 -23.48
CA ASP A 196 23.13 3.86 -24.34
C ASP A 196 22.13 4.94 -24.76
N THR A 197 20.87 4.57 -24.97
CA THR A 197 19.78 5.51 -25.25
C THR A 197 19.54 6.46 -24.07
N ILE A 198 19.52 5.93 -22.83
CA ILE A 198 19.36 6.74 -21.62
C ILE A 198 20.57 7.67 -21.46
N LEU A 199 21.78 7.18 -21.67
CA LEU A 199 23.00 7.97 -21.57
C LEU A 199 23.03 9.11 -22.60
N GLY A 200 22.67 8.80 -23.86
CA GLY A 200 22.56 9.79 -24.93
C GLY A 200 21.51 10.86 -24.64
N PHE A 201 20.35 10.47 -24.11
CA PHE A 201 19.31 11.41 -23.69
C PHE A 201 19.76 12.34 -22.56
N VAL A 202 20.38 11.79 -21.50
CA VAL A 202 20.89 12.60 -20.38
C VAL A 202 22.00 13.53 -20.85
N ALA A 203 22.90 13.07 -21.74
CA ALA A 203 23.95 13.89 -22.32
C ALA A 203 23.37 15.06 -23.14
N GLY A 204 22.35 14.82 -23.97
CA GLY A 204 21.71 15.90 -24.73
C GLY A 204 20.97 16.92 -23.86
N VAL A 205 20.26 16.48 -22.82
CA VAL A 205 19.64 17.40 -21.84
C VAL A 205 20.72 18.22 -21.14
N LEU A 206 21.83 17.61 -20.71
CA LEU A 206 22.93 18.34 -20.08
C LEU A 206 23.61 19.35 -21.02
N LEU A 207 23.86 18.97 -22.28
CA LEU A 207 24.43 19.86 -23.30
C LEU A 207 23.52 21.08 -23.53
N SER A 208 22.20 20.86 -23.61
CA SER A 208 21.22 21.93 -23.82
C SER A 208 21.01 22.81 -22.59
N GLU A 209 20.99 22.25 -21.38
CA GLU A 209 20.76 23.00 -20.14
C GLU A 209 21.99 23.80 -19.69
N ASN A 210 23.21 23.30 -19.99
CA ASN A 210 24.46 23.97 -19.62
C ASN A 210 25.08 24.76 -20.79
N ASP A 211 24.39 24.84 -21.92
CA ASP A 211 24.79 25.63 -23.08
C ASP A 211 26.23 25.33 -23.55
N MET A 212 26.60 24.04 -23.54
CA MET A 212 28.00 23.62 -23.67
C MET A 212 28.54 23.68 -25.10
N VAL A 213 27.67 23.59 -26.11
CA VAL A 213 28.04 23.51 -27.53
C VAL A 213 26.95 24.16 -28.38
N HIS A 214 27.35 25.00 -29.33
CA HIS A 214 26.47 25.67 -30.28
C HIS A 214 26.75 25.27 -31.72
N ILE A 215 25.76 25.49 -32.59
CA ILE A 215 25.95 25.40 -34.04
C ILE A 215 26.96 26.48 -34.46
N GLY A 216 28.01 26.07 -35.17
CA GLY A 216 29.12 26.93 -35.56
C GLY A 216 30.38 26.81 -34.69
N ASP A 217 30.30 26.15 -33.53
CA ASP A 217 31.47 25.90 -32.69
C ASP A 217 32.40 24.86 -33.35
N TRP A 218 33.71 25.07 -33.25
CA TRP A 218 34.70 24.05 -33.58
C TRP A 218 34.91 23.14 -32.37
N ILE A 219 34.62 21.85 -32.51
CA ILE A 219 34.80 20.86 -31.45
C ILE A 219 35.83 19.80 -31.85
N GLU A 220 36.54 19.26 -30.86
CA GLU A 220 37.48 18.15 -31.01
C GLU A 220 37.23 17.11 -29.92
N MET A 221 37.04 15.86 -30.32
CA MET A 221 36.91 14.71 -29.43
C MET A 221 38.02 13.70 -29.74
N PRO A 222 39.23 13.84 -29.15
CA PRO A 222 40.41 13.05 -29.50
C PRO A 222 40.19 11.54 -29.31
N GLN A 223 39.39 11.15 -28.32
CA GLN A 223 39.06 9.75 -28.02
C GLN A 223 38.22 9.08 -29.12
N ASN A 224 37.42 9.87 -29.83
CA ASN A 224 36.53 9.39 -30.89
C ASN A 224 37.06 9.77 -32.29
N ASN A 225 38.23 10.44 -32.35
CA ASN A 225 38.86 10.92 -33.56
C ASN A 225 37.94 11.80 -34.44
N VAL A 226 37.15 12.67 -33.79
CA VAL A 226 36.22 13.62 -34.44
C VAL A 226 36.73 15.04 -34.23
N ASN A 227 36.83 15.82 -35.30
CA ASN A 227 37.11 17.26 -35.25
C ASN A 227 36.35 18.01 -36.36
N GLY A 228 35.86 19.21 -36.08
CA GLY A 228 35.18 20.02 -37.09
C GLY A 228 34.19 21.01 -36.51
N VAL A 229 33.51 21.72 -37.41
CA VAL A 229 32.45 22.67 -37.05
C VAL A 229 31.13 21.94 -36.82
N VAL A 230 30.43 22.27 -35.74
CA VAL A 230 29.11 21.74 -35.41
C VAL A 230 28.08 22.27 -36.40
N MET A 231 27.40 21.35 -37.10
CA MET A 231 26.40 21.68 -38.12
C MET A 231 24.97 21.55 -37.59
N ASP A 232 24.71 20.63 -36.66
CA ASP A 232 23.38 20.36 -36.11
C ASP A 232 23.48 19.70 -34.72
N ILE A 233 22.51 19.96 -33.86
CA ILE A 233 22.42 19.42 -32.50
C ILE A 233 20.99 18.90 -32.28
N THR A 234 20.87 17.59 -32.02
CA THR A 234 19.62 16.96 -31.58
C THR A 234 19.74 16.54 -30.11
N LEU A 235 18.64 16.02 -29.54
CA LEU A 235 18.58 15.55 -28.15
C LEU A 235 19.59 14.43 -27.81
N ASN A 236 20.25 13.81 -28.77
CA ASN A 236 21.22 12.75 -28.52
C ASN A 236 22.37 12.66 -29.54
N ILE A 237 22.42 13.55 -30.55
CA ILE A 237 23.43 13.53 -31.62
C ILE A 237 23.92 14.95 -31.88
N VAL A 238 25.23 15.12 -32.00
CA VAL A 238 25.87 16.33 -32.53
C VAL A 238 26.49 15.98 -33.87
N LYS A 239 26.12 16.71 -34.93
CA LYS A 239 26.65 16.49 -36.27
C LYS A 239 27.82 17.43 -36.53
N VAL A 240 28.94 16.87 -36.94
CA VAL A 240 30.18 17.59 -37.28
C VAL A 240 30.48 17.40 -38.77
N GLN A 241 31.16 18.37 -39.38
CA GLN A 241 31.55 18.37 -40.79
C GLN A 241 32.40 17.16 -41.19
#